data_AF-A0A3G6UP90-F1
#
_entry.id   AF-A0A3G6UP90-F1
#
_cell.length_a   1.000
_cell.length_b   1.000
_cell.length_c   1.000
_cell.angle_alpha   90.00
_cell.angle_beta   90.00
_cell.angle_gamma   90.00
#
_symmetry.space_group_name_H-M   'P 1'
#
loop_
_entity.id
_entity.type
_entity.pdbx_description
1 polymer ?
#
loop_
_entity_poly.entity_id
_entity_poly.type
_entity_poly.pdbx_seq_one_letter_code
_entity_poly.pdbx_strand_id
1 'polypeptide(L)'
;MLLAVICMLGIMSCLSALLVKRELEKLFYKGKSQYFFHLLNLYFVSLLISFSEIVFYKKFHVFTGFTMYFVEMIQISLLCFPFYMITAWLFEKHMKNLKKYDVRGNVLIIKPKYLSRKQLP
;
A
#
# COMPACT_ATOMS: atom_id res chain seq x y z
N MET A 1 23.48 -5.79 -2.32
CA MET A 1 22.98 -5.79 -0.92
C MET A 1 22.07 -4.59 -0.64
N LEU A 2 22.52 -3.35 -0.83
CA LEU A 2 21.73 -2.13 -0.56
C LEU A 2 20.41 -2.05 -1.35
N LEU A 3 20.43 -2.40 -2.63
CA LEU A 3 19.20 -2.43 -3.45
C LEU A 3 18.13 -3.36 -2.86
N ALA A 4 18.52 -4.55 -2.39
CA ALA A 4 17.58 -5.50 -1.78
C ALA A 4 16.95 -4.94 -0.49
N VAL A 5 17.73 -4.19 0.30
CA VAL A 5 17.23 -3.50 1.49
C VAL A 5 16.20 -2.42 1.12
N ILE A 6 16.48 -1.62 0.10
CA ILE A 6 15.56 -0.59 -0.40
C ILE A 6 14.26 -1.23 -0.92
N CYS A 7 14.36 -2.32 -1.69
CA CYS A 7 13.19 -3.07 -2.14
C CYS A 7 12.35 -3.61 -0.97
N MET A 8 12.99 -4.20 0.05
CA MET A 8 12.29 -4.68 1.25
C MET A 8 11.60 -3.55 2.00
N LEU A 9 12.27 -2.40 2.19
CA LEU A 9 11.70 -1.21 2.79
C LEU A 9 10.50 -0.69 1.99
N GLY A 10 10.60 -0.67 0.66
CA GLY A 10 9.50 -0.29 -0.23
C GLY A 10 8.29 -1.20 -0.08
N ILE A 11 8.48 -2.51 -0.03
CA ILE A 11 7.39 -3.50 0.16
C ILE A 11 6.73 -3.30 1.54
N MET A 12 7.51 -3.20 2.62
CA MET A 12 6.97 -2.98 3.96
C MET A 12 6.21 -1.64 4.07
N SER A 13 6.73 -0.60 3.42
CA SER A 13 6.10 0.73 3.38
C SER A 13 4.79 0.70 2.60
N CYS A 14 4.74 0.04 1.44
CA CYS A 14 3.50 -0.16 0.69
C CYS A 14 2.44 -0.90 1.51
N LEU A 15 2.81 -2.01 2.16
CA LEU A 15 1.87 -2.81 2.96
C LEU A 15 1.34 -2.04 4.17
N SER A 16 2.22 -1.34 4.90
CA SER A 16 1.81 -0.51 6.03
C SER A 16 0.92 0.65 5.60
N ALA A 17 1.24 1.34 4.50
CA ALA A 17 0.40 2.41 3.96
C ALA A 17 -0.99 1.90 3.53
N LEU A 18 -1.08 0.71 2.93
CA LEU A 18 -2.36 0.10 2.56
C LEU A 18 -3.19 -0.32 3.80
N LEU A 19 -2.53 -0.77 4.87
CA LEU A 19 -3.19 -1.06 6.15
C LEU A 19 -3.75 0.22 6.78
N VAL A 20 -2.95 1.27 6.86
CA VAL A 20 -3.36 2.58 7.39
C VAL A 20 -4.52 3.15 6.57
N LYS A 21 -4.42 3.14 5.23
CA LYS A 21 -5.51 3.54 4.34
C LYS A 21 -6.81 2.82 4.68
N ARG A 22 -6.76 1.50 4.87
CA ARG A 22 -7.95 0.71 5.16
C ARG A 22 -8.60 1.14 6.49
N GLU A 23 -7.81 1.42 7.52
CA GLU A 23 -8.37 1.91 8.80
C GLU A 23 -8.95 3.32 8.66
N LEU A 24 -8.28 4.22 7.92
CA LEU A 24 -8.80 5.55 7.62
C LEU A 24 -10.11 5.49 6.82
N GLU A 25 -10.22 4.59 5.83
CA GLU A 25 -11.45 4.41 5.05
C GLU A 25 -12.61 3.90 5.91
N LYS A 26 -12.34 3.03 6.89
CA LYS A 26 -13.38 2.61 7.85
C LYS A 26 -13.84 3.78 8.71
N LEU A 27 -12.91 4.60 9.21
CA LEU A 27 -13.20 5.72 10.10
C LEU A 27 -13.94 6.85 9.39
N PHE A 28 -13.46 7.29 8.23
CA PHE A 28 -13.96 8.50 7.57
C PHE A 28 -14.99 8.23 6.46
N TYR A 29 -14.96 7.04 5.84
CA TYR A 29 -15.73 6.78 4.61
C TYR A 29 -16.59 5.51 4.64
N LYS A 30 -16.89 4.99 5.84
CA LYS A 30 -17.70 3.76 6.03
C LYS A 30 -17.17 2.57 5.21
N GLY A 31 -15.87 2.52 4.97
CA GLY A 31 -15.20 1.47 4.19
C GLY A 31 -15.32 1.59 2.67
N LYS A 32 -15.74 2.75 2.13
CA LYS A 32 -15.63 3.04 0.69
C LYS A 32 -14.18 3.42 0.35
N SER A 33 -13.65 2.81 -0.71
CA SER A 33 -12.29 3.10 -1.19
C SER A 33 -12.20 4.52 -1.74
N GLN A 34 -11.16 5.26 -1.36
CA GLN A 34 -10.92 6.64 -1.83
C GLN A 34 -9.62 6.74 -2.62
N TYR A 35 -9.72 7.28 -3.84
CA TYR A 35 -8.56 7.53 -4.71
C TYR A 35 -7.53 8.46 -4.05
N PHE A 36 -8.00 9.43 -3.26
CA PHE A 36 -7.13 10.36 -2.55
C PHE A 36 -6.13 9.65 -1.61
N PHE A 37 -6.57 8.62 -0.88
CA PHE A 37 -5.67 7.86 -0.02
C PHE A 37 -4.67 7.01 -0.81
N HIS A 38 -5.02 6.57 -2.03
CA HIS A 38 -4.04 5.92 -2.90
C HIS A 38 -2.94 6.89 -3.35
N LEU A 39 -3.30 8.12 -3.72
CA LEU A 39 -2.33 9.16 -4.09
C LEU A 39 -1.42 9.54 -2.92
N LEU A 40 -2.00 9.72 -1.73
CA LEU A 40 -1.25 10.06 -0.53
C LEU A 40 -0.26 8.94 -0.15
N ASN A 41 -0.71 7.69 -0.21
CA ASN A 41 0.14 6.53 0.02
C ASN A 41 1.29 6.45 -0.98
N LEU A 42 1.00 6.63 -2.28
CA LEU A 42 2.03 6.63 -3.31
C LEU A 42 3.07 7.72 -3.03
N TYR A 43 2.62 8.93 -2.71
CA TYR A 43 3.50 10.03 -2.35
C TYR A 43 4.43 9.70 -1.17
N PHE A 44 3.87 9.18 -0.07
CA PHE A 44 4.67 8.80 1.09
C PHE A 44 5.67 7.68 0.81
N VAL A 45 5.24 6.64 0.09
CA VAL A 45 6.12 5.52 -0.29
C VAL A 45 7.26 6.01 -1.18
N SER A 46 6.96 6.82 -2.18
CA SER A 46 7.96 7.34 -3.12
C SER A 46 8.95 8.29 -2.44
N LEU A 47 8.47 9.12 -1.50
CA LEU A 47 9.34 9.96 -0.69
C LEU A 47 10.31 9.11 0.15
N LEU A 48 9.81 8.05 0.79
CA LEU A 48 10.63 7.19 1.65
C LEU A 48 11.67 6.40 0.84
N ILE A 49 11.29 5.88 -0.34
CA ILE A 49 12.21 5.18 -1.24
C ILE A 49 13.25 6.14 -1.79
N SER A 50 12.85 7.31 -2.27
CA SER A 50 13.76 8.35 -2.77
C SER A 50 14.76 8.78 -1.71
N PHE A 51 14.29 9.07 -0.51
CA PHE A 51 15.17 9.43 0.60
C PHE A 51 16.13 8.29 0.96
N SER A 52 15.64 7.05 1.00
CA SER A 52 16.46 5.87 1.26
C SER A 52 17.55 5.72 0.21
N GLU A 53 17.23 5.88 -1.07
CA GLU A 53 18.19 5.80 -2.16
C GLU A 53 19.28 6.87 -2.03
N ILE A 54 18.90 8.11 -1.75
CA ILE A 54 19.84 9.21 -1.56
C ILE A 54 20.81 8.94 -0.41
N VAL A 55 20.29 8.47 0.73
CA VAL A 55 21.08 8.16 1.93
C VAL A 55 22.00 6.98 1.69
N PHE A 56 21.49 5.86 1.18
CA PHE A 56 22.27 4.63 1.00
C PHE A 56 23.33 4.75 -0.09
N TYR A 57 23.06 5.49 -1.16
CA TYR A 57 24.03 5.73 -2.24
C TYR A 57 24.84 7.03 -2.06
N LYS A 58 24.67 7.74 -0.93
CA LYS A 58 25.35 9.00 -0.61
C LYS A 58 25.26 10.04 -1.74
N LYS A 59 24.11 10.10 -2.41
CA LYS A 59 23.89 10.99 -3.56
C LYS A 59 23.79 12.48 -3.18
N PHE A 60 23.82 12.82 -1.89
CA PHE A 60 23.77 14.22 -1.41
C PHE A 60 24.80 15.14 -2.09
N HIS A 61 25.98 14.64 -2.45
CA HIS A 61 27.02 15.42 -3.13
C HIS A 61 26.80 15.58 -4.65
N VAL A 62 25.87 14.82 -5.23
CA VAL A 62 25.55 14.83 -6.67
C VAL A 62 24.50 15.89 -6.98
N PHE A 63 23.66 16.26 -6.01
CA PHE A 63 22.60 17.23 -6.21
C PHE A 63 23.13 18.66 -6.11
N THR A 64 23.04 19.40 -7.21
CA THR A 64 23.43 20.82 -7.27
C THR A 64 22.31 21.77 -6.84
N GLY A 65 21.09 21.26 -6.59
CA GLY A 65 19.97 22.08 -6.13
C GLY A 65 18.74 21.27 -5.72
N PHE A 66 17.81 21.92 -4.99
CA PHE A 66 16.59 21.31 -4.46
C PHE A 66 15.66 20.75 -5.56
N THR A 67 15.69 21.33 -6.75
CA THR A 67 14.91 20.89 -7.92
C THR A 67 15.26 19.48 -8.36
N MET A 68 16.53 19.06 -8.26
CA MET A 68 16.93 17.71 -8.64
C MET A 68 16.35 16.64 -7.71
N TYR A 69 16.19 16.95 -6.41
CA TYR A 69 15.53 16.05 -5.45
C TYR A 69 14.06 15.80 -5.84
N PHE A 70 13.35 16.85 -6.23
CA PHE A 70 11.96 16.70 -6.71
C PHE A 70 11.87 15.88 -7.98
N VAL A 71 12.79 16.08 -8.92
CA VAL A 71 12.80 15.31 -10.17
C VAL A 71 13.06 13.84 -9.90
N GLU A 72 14.02 13.50 -9.04
CA GLU A 72 14.29 12.11 -8.66
C GLU A 72 13.09 11.49 -7.94
N MET A 73 12.44 12.23 -7.04
CA MET A 73 11.21 11.78 -6.37
C MET A 73 10.08 11.49 -7.37
N ILE A 74 9.88 12.34 -8.39
CA ILE A 74 8.88 12.13 -9.44
C ILE A 74 9.23 10.88 -10.27
N GLN A 75 10.50 10.70 -10.65
CA GLN A 75 10.96 9.52 -11.38
C GLN A 75 10.72 8.23 -10.59
N ILE A 76 11.05 8.22 -9.31
CA ILE A 76 10.79 7.09 -8.40
C ILE A 76 9.29 6.88 -8.23
N SER A 77 8.48 7.94 -8.17
CA SER A 77 7.02 7.83 -8.10
C SER A 77 6.42 7.16 -9.33
N LEU A 78 6.88 7.54 -10.53
CA LEU A 78 6.47 6.92 -11.79
C LEU A 78 6.88 5.45 -11.85
N LEU A 79 8.09 5.12 -11.38
CA LEU A 79 8.56 3.74 -11.32
C LEU A 79 7.75 2.91 -10.31
N CYS A 80 7.45 3.44 -9.13
CA CYS A 80 6.72 2.75 -8.08
C CYS A 80 5.21 2.63 -8.36
N PHE A 81 4.64 3.52 -9.16
CA PHE A 81 3.20 3.54 -9.45
C PHE A 81 2.62 2.19 -9.90
N PRO A 82 3.14 1.51 -10.95
CA PRO A 82 2.59 0.23 -11.39
C PRO A 82 2.69 -0.85 -10.30
N PHE A 83 3.82 -0.91 -9.58
CA PHE A 83 4.02 -1.88 -8.49
C PHE A 83 3.07 -1.64 -7.32
N TYR A 84 2.86 -0.36 -6.98
CA TYR A 84 1.90 0.03 -5.95
C TYR A 84 0.48 -0.37 -6.34
N MET A 85 0.05 -0.11 -7.59
CA MET A 85 -1.28 -0.47 -8.07
C MET A 85 -1.51 -1.99 -8.04
N ILE A 86 -0.52 -2.78 -8.45
CA ILE A 86 -0.59 -4.26 -8.37
C ILE A 86 -0.71 -4.71 -6.91
N THR A 87 0.11 -4.14 -6.02
CA THR A 87 0.11 -4.50 -4.60
C THR A 87 -1.19 -4.10 -3.93
N ALA A 88 -1.74 -2.92 -4.23
CA ALA A 88 -3.03 -2.46 -3.76
C ALA A 88 -4.16 -3.40 -4.20
N TRP A 89 -4.17 -3.81 -5.46
CA TRP A 89 -5.16 -4.76 -5.99
C TRP A 89 -5.07 -6.14 -5.31
N LEU A 90 -3.86 -6.69 -5.17
CA LEU A 90 -3.64 -7.95 -4.47
C LEU A 90 -4.06 -7.86 -3.00
N PHE A 91 -3.72 -6.77 -2.33
CA PHE A 91 -4.08 -6.50 -0.95
C PHE A 91 -5.60 -6.44 -0.77
N GLU A 92 -6.32 -5.69 -1.61
CA GLU A 92 -7.78 -5.63 -1.56
C GLU A 92 -8.42 -6.99 -1.81
N LYS A 93 -7.92 -7.75 -2.80
CA LYS A 93 -8.40 -9.11 -3.08
C LYS A 93 -8.18 -10.03 -1.87
N HIS A 94 -6.99 -9.97 -1.26
CA HIS A 94 -6.67 -10.75 -0.07
C HIS A 94 -7.56 -10.37 1.12
N MET A 95 -7.76 -9.08 1.37
CA MET A 95 -8.63 -8.60 2.46
C MET A 95 -10.10 -8.98 2.23
N LYS A 96 -10.61 -8.92 0.99
CA LYS A 96 -11.95 -9.42 0.65
C LYS A 96 -12.07 -10.92 0.92
N ASN A 97 -11.03 -11.70 0.63
CA ASN A 97 -11.01 -13.13 0.91
C ASN A 97 -11.01 -13.46 2.41
N LEU A 98 -10.38 -12.62 3.23
CA LEU A 98 -10.35 -12.77 4.69
C LEU A 98 -11.68 -12.40 5.38
N LYS A 99 -12.55 -11.60 4.76
CA LYS A 99 -13.89 -11.31 5.32
C LYS A 99 -14.67 -12.61 5.53
N LYS A 100 -15.28 -12.75 6.71
CA LYS A 100 -16.07 -13.93 7.11
C LYS A 100 -17.41 -14.02 6.36
N TYR A 101 -18.00 -12.86 6.10
CA TYR A 101 -19.29 -12.72 5.46
C TYR A 101 -19.19 -11.75 4.27
N ASP A 102 -20.10 -11.92 3.33
CA ASP A 102 -20.38 -11.00 2.24
C ASP A 102 -21.76 -10.36 2.47
N VAL A 103 -21.92 -9.09 2.11
CA VAL A 103 -23.20 -8.38 2.28
C VAL A 103 -23.83 -8.22 0.90
N ARG A 104 -24.96 -8.87 0.66
CA ARG A 104 -25.75 -8.74 -0.58
C ARG A 104 -27.10 -8.14 -0.26
N GLY A 105 -27.23 -6.83 -0.44
CA GLY A 105 -28.43 -6.08 -0.03
C GLY A 105 -28.64 -6.20 1.48
N ASN A 106 -29.81 -6.69 1.89
CA ASN A 106 -30.16 -6.90 3.30
C ASN A 106 -29.74 -8.28 3.84
N VAL A 107 -29.00 -9.09 3.07
CA VAL A 107 -28.62 -10.46 3.45
C VAL A 107 -27.12 -10.56 3.70
N LEU A 108 -26.76 -11.11 4.87
CA LEU A 108 -25.39 -11.46 5.25
C LEU A 108 -25.12 -12.93 4.87
N ILE A 109 -24.28 -13.16 3.85
CA ILE A 109 -23.89 -14.50 3.41
C ILE A 109 -22.57 -14.87 4.08
N ILE A 110 -22.61 -15.82 5.01
CA ILE A 110 -21.40 -16.38 5.64
C ILE A 110 -20.72 -17.31 4.64
N LYS A 111 -19.39 -17.19 4.45
CA LYS A 111 -18.68 -18.06 3.50
C LYS A 111 -18.67 -19.51 4.00
N PRO A 112 -18.82 -20.52 3.12
CA PRO A 112 -18.85 -21.94 3.49
C PRO A 112 -17.68 -22.39 4.37
N LYS A 113 -16.47 -21.88 4.09
CA LYS A 113 -15.25 -22.14 4.88
C LYS A 113 -15.34 -21.74 6.36
N TYR A 114 -16.30 -20.89 6.73
CA TYR A 114 -16.55 -20.47 8.12
C TYR A 114 -17.82 -21.10 8.71
N LEU A 115 -18.69 -21.70 7.88
CA LEU A 115 -19.87 -22.45 8.32
C LEU A 115 -19.51 -23.88 8.72
N SER A 116 -18.50 -24.49 8.07
CA SER A 116 -18.06 -25.87 8.31
C SER A 116 -17.39 -26.12 9.68
N ARG A 117 -17.27 -25.10 10.55
CA ARG A 117 -16.67 -25.22 11.89
C ARG A 117 -17.67 -25.43 13.04
N LYS A 118 -18.97 -25.57 12.76
CA LYS A 118 -19.98 -25.96 13.77
C LYS A 118 -20.85 -27.11 13.26
N GLN A 119 -20.24 -28.28 13.13
CA GLN A 119 -20.87 -29.56 13.42
C GLN A 119 -19.96 -30.26 14.43
N LEU A 120 -19.95 -29.75 15.66
CA LEU A 120 -19.49 -30.50 16.82
C LEU A 120 -20.75 -30.80 17.63
N PRO A 121 -20.92 -32.05 18.09
CA PRO A 121 -22.14 -32.57 18.70
C PRO A 121 -22.59 -31.80 19.95
#